data_AF-A0A543ADU3-F1
#
_entry.id   AF-A0A543ADU3-F1
#
_cell.length_a   1.000
_cell.length_b   1.000
_cell.length_c   1.000
_cell.angle_alpha   90.00
_cell.angle_beta   90.00
_cell.angle_gamma   90.00
#
_symmetry.space_group_name_H-M   'P 1'
#
loop_
_entity.id
_entity.type
_entity.pdbx_description
1 polymer ?
#
loop_
_entity_poly.entity_id
_entity_poly.type
_entity_poly.pdbx_seq_one_letter_code
_entity_poly.pdbx_strand_id
1 'polypeptide(L)'
;MYGDSDVIRSRVDRLREQADDIRASADKLVAQAEAVPWHGRAAESLRGRMKERATALRGAGEQHDRAADSLAKHLKQVDLHKDQIAEAESRAEALLADGKLHGFEAPEPGHKDWLEVTFR
;
A
#
# COMPACT_ATOMS: atom_id res chain seq x y z
N MET A 1 3.78 -14.03 9.73
CA MET A 1 3.38 -14.55 8.41
C MET A 1 3.76 -13.52 7.35
N TYR A 2 4.30 -13.95 6.22
CA TYR A 2 4.64 -13.06 5.08
C TYR A 2 3.44 -12.19 4.70
N GLY A 3 3.62 -10.87 4.75
CA GLY A 3 2.78 -9.88 4.07
C GLY A 3 1.29 -10.07 4.23
N ASP A 4 0.76 -9.60 5.35
CA ASP A 4 -0.67 -9.51 5.57
C ASP A 4 -1.26 -8.49 4.57
N SER A 5 -1.70 -8.97 3.41
CA SER A 5 -2.30 -8.14 2.34
C SER A 5 -3.44 -7.30 2.92
N ASP A 6 -4.10 -7.78 3.98
CA ASP A 6 -5.17 -7.10 4.69
C ASP A 6 -4.65 -5.89 5.48
N VAL A 7 -3.48 -5.97 6.10
CA VAL A 7 -2.84 -4.83 6.78
C VAL A 7 -2.48 -3.74 5.77
N ILE A 8 -1.95 -4.10 4.60
CA ILE A 8 -1.64 -3.12 3.55
C ILE A 8 -2.94 -2.52 3.00
N ARG A 9 -4.01 -3.32 2.84
CA ARG A 9 -5.32 -2.83 2.39
C ARG A 9 -5.90 -1.82 3.38
N SER A 10 -5.85 -2.12 4.67
CA SER A 10 -6.22 -1.17 5.74
C SER A 10 -5.39 0.12 5.69
N ARG A 11 -4.09 0.04 5.37
CA ARG A 11 -3.25 1.23 5.20
C ARG A 11 -3.65 2.06 3.97
N VAL A 12 -4.04 1.42 2.86
CA VAL A 12 -4.55 2.12 1.67
C VAL A 12 -5.81 2.90 2.02
N ASP A 13 -6.75 2.27 2.74
CA ASP A 13 -7.99 2.92 3.15
C ASP A 13 -7.72 4.11 4.08
N ARG A 14 -6.81 3.93 5.05
CA ARG A 14 -6.38 5.01 5.95
C ARG A 14 -5.73 6.18 5.20
N LEU A 15 -4.93 5.92 4.16
CA LEU A 15 -4.33 7.00 3.36
C LEU A 15 -5.40 7.82 2.63
N ARG A 16 -6.45 7.17 2.13
CA ARG A 16 -7.58 7.84 1.47
C ARG A 16 -8.40 8.67 2.45
N GLU A 17 -8.69 8.10 3.61
CA GLU A 17 -9.35 8.84 4.71
C GLU A 17 -8.54 10.08 5.11
N GLN A 18 -7.21 9.94 5.27
CA GLN A 18 -6.32 11.07 5.54
C GLN A 18 -6.35 12.12 4.42
N ALA A 19 -6.42 11.70 3.16
CA ALA A 19 -6.53 12.63 2.03
C ALA A 19 -7.85 13.42 2.08
N ASP A 20 -8.96 12.75 2.38
CA ASP A 20 -10.28 13.38 2.54
C ASP A 20 -10.29 14.36 3.72
N ASP A 21 -9.75 13.98 4.89
CA ASP A 21 -9.64 14.83 6.07
C ASP A 21 -8.80 16.09 5.81
N ILE A 22 -7.70 15.95 5.08
CA ILE A 22 -6.83 17.07 4.69
C ILE A 22 -7.58 18.02 3.75
N ARG A 23 -8.32 17.49 2.77
CA ARG A 23 -9.13 18.30 1.84
C ARG A 23 -10.25 19.04 2.58
N ALA A 24 -10.97 18.36 3.47
CA ALA A 24 -11.99 18.97 4.31
C ALA A 24 -11.42 20.08 5.21
N SER A 25 -10.23 19.87 5.78
CA SER A 25 -9.52 20.88 6.57
C SER A 25 -9.14 22.11 5.73
N ALA A 26 -8.71 21.91 4.47
CA ALA A 26 -8.41 22.99 3.54
C ALA A 26 -9.65 23.83 3.21
N ASP A 27 -10.80 23.19 2.99
CA ASP A 27 -12.06 23.87 2.70
C ASP A 27 -12.58 24.65 3.91
N LYS A 28 -12.49 24.06 5.11
CA LYS A 28 -12.81 24.74 6.36
C LYS A 28 -11.93 25.98 6.58
N LEU A 29 -10.64 25.89 6.29
CA LEU A 29 -9.71 27.02 6.42
C LEU A 29 -10.11 28.20 5.53
N VAL A 30 -10.45 27.93 4.27
CA VAL A 30 -10.91 28.95 3.32
C VAL A 30 -12.24 29.54 3.78
N ALA A 31 -13.20 28.71 4.17
CA ALA A 31 -14.51 29.17 4.65
C ALA A 31 -14.38 30.09 5.87
N GLN A 32 -13.52 29.72 6.84
CA GLN A 32 -13.27 30.55 8.02
C GLN A 32 -12.60 31.88 7.66
N ALA A 33 -11.68 31.89 6.69
CA ALA A 33 -11.02 33.11 6.24
C ALA A 33 -11.99 34.07 5.53
N GLU A 34 -12.93 33.54 4.74
CA GLU A 34 -13.94 34.33 4.06
C GLU A 34 -15.00 34.88 5.02
N ALA A 35 -15.33 34.14 6.09
CA ALA A 35 -16.33 34.53 7.08
C ALA A 35 -15.88 35.63 8.07
N VAL A 36 -14.64 36.11 7.98
CA VAL A 36 -14.13 37.15 8.88
C VAL A 36 -14.89 38.47 8.67
N PRO A 37 -15.42 39.10 9.74
CA PRO A 37 -16.34 40.23 9.62
C PRO A 37 -15.65 41.56 9.27
N TRP A 38 -14.33 41.66 9.39
CA TRP A 38 -13.58 42.88 9.09
C TRP A 38 -13.05 42.93 7.66
N HIS A 39 -12.91 44.15 7.14
CA HIS A 39 -12.56 44.45 5.75
C HIS A 39 -11.25 45.25 5.65
N GLY A 40 -10.71 45.35 4.44
CA GLY A 40 -9.47 46.09 4.13
C GLY A 40 -8.25 45.19 3.92
N ARG A 41 -7.08 45.81 3.75
CA ARG A 41 -5.84 45.11 3.33
C ARG A 41 -5.44 43.95 4.23
N ALA A 42 -5.66 44.06 5.54
CA ALA A 42 -5.36 42.98 6.49
C ALA A 42 -6.26 41.75 6.26
N ALA A 43 -7.54 41.95 5.96
CA ALA A 43 -8.49 40.89 5.64
C ALA A 43 -8.14 40.22 4.30
N GLU A 44 -7.80 41.01 3.29
CA GLU A 44 -7.34 40.51 1.99
C GLU A 44 -6.06 39.68 2.11
N SER A 45 -5.08 40.16 2.89
CA SER A 45 -3.84 39.43 3.17
C SER A 45 -4.10 38.12 3.92
N LEU A 46 -5.04 38.10 4.86
CA LEU A 46 -5.46 36.87 5.53
C LEU A 46 -6.07 35.88 4.53
N ARG A 47 -7.05 36.31 3.73
CA ARG A 47 -7.70 35.45 2.72
C ARG A 47 -6.69 34.90 1.72
N GLY A 48 -5.75 35.72 1.24
CA GLY A 48 -4.67 35.30 0.36
C GLY A 48 -3.82 34.18 0.97
N ARG A 49 -3.30 34.40 2.18
CA ARG A 49 -2.50 33.39 2.90
C ARG A 49 -3.27 32.10 3.18
N MET A 50 -4.55 32.20 3.52
CA MET A 50 -5.38 31.02 3.78
C MET A 50 -5.67 30.23 2.49
N LYS A 51 -5.85 30.90 1.35
CA LYS A 51 -5.96 30.25 0.03
C LYS A 51 -4.68 29.53 -0.36
N GLU A 52 -3.52 30.18 -0.20
CA GLU A 52 -2.21 29.54 -0.44
C GLU A 52 -2.01 28.30 0.44
N ARG A 53 -2.33 28.42 1.74
CA ARG A 53 -2.23 27.29 2.67
C ARG A 53 -3.19 26.16 2.31
N ALA A 54 -4.42 26.47 1.90
CA ALA A 54 -5.38 25.48 1.46
C ALA A 54 -4.92 24.76 0.18
N THR A 55 -4.30 25.46 -0.77
CA THR A 55 -3.67 24.84 -1.94
C THR A 55 -2.56 23.86 -1.54
N ALA A 56 -1.69 24.25 -0.60
CA ALA A 56 -0.66 23.35 -0.09
C ALA A 56 -1.25 22.10 0.61
N LEU A 57 -2.34 22.25 1.36
CA LEU A 57 -3.03 21.12 1.98
C LEU A 57 -3.65 20.20 0.93
N ARG A 58 -4.33 20.73 -0.09
CA ARG A 58 -4.87 19.91 -1.19
C ARG A 58 -3.78 19.12 -1.91
N GLY A 59 -2.62 19.76 -2.15
CA GLY A 59 -1.45 19.08 -2.71
C GLY A 59 -0.88 17.98 -1.82
N ALA A 60 -1.01 18.08 -0.49
CA ALA A 60 -0.67 16.99 0.43
C ALA A 60 -1.70 15.85 0.34
N GLY A 61 -2.99 16.16 0.30
CA GLY A 61 -4.06 15.17 0.09
C GLY A 61 -3.84 14.35 -1.20
N GLU A 62 -3.49 15.01 -2.31
CA GLU A 62 -3.16 14.31 -3.56
C GLU A 62 -1.94 13.37 -3.43
N GLN A 63 -0.96 13.71 -2.60
CA GLN A 63 0.19 12.81 -2.36
C GLN A 63 -0.23 11.55 -1.59
N HIS A 64 -1.15 11.68 -0.64
CA HIS A 64 -1.75 10.54 0.05
C HIS A 64 -2.54 9.65 -0.91
N ASP A 65 -3.34 10.22 -1.82
CA ASP A 65 -4.07 9.47 -2.85
C ASP A 65 -3.10 8.72 -3.79
N ARG A 66 -2.05 9.40 -4.27
CA ARG A 66 -1.02 8.76 -5.11
C ARG A 66 -0.30 7.61 -4.38
N ALA A 67 -0.01 7.77 -3.09
CA ALA A 67 0.59 6.72 -2.29
C ALA A 67 -0.37 5.53 -2.11
N ALA A 68 -1.64 5.80 -1.84
CA ALA A 68 -2.69 4.79 -1.74
C ALA A 68 -2.83 4.00 -3.05
N ASP A 69 -2.84 4.67 -4.20
CA ASP A 69 -2.92 4.04 -5.52
C ASP A 69 -1.69 3.18 -5.83
N SER A 70 -0.50 3.63 -5.46
CA SER A 70 0.74 2.85 -5.62
C SER A 70 0.70 1.56 -4.79
N LEU A 71 0.29 1.66 -3.53
CA LEU A 71 0.14 0.49 -2.64
C LEU A 71 -0.96 -0.45 -3.12
N ALA A 72 -2.09 0.06 -3.60
CA ALA A 72 -3.18 -0.75 -4.16
C ALA A 72 -2.73 -1.52 -5.41
N LYS A 73 -1.92 -0.90 -6.29
CA LYS A 73 -1.32 -1.58 -7.44
C LYS A 73 -0.35 -2.68 -6.99
N HIS A 74 0.48 -2.41 -5.99
CA HIS A 74 1.42 -3.38 -5.46
C HIS A 74 0.68 -4.59 -4.84
N LEU A 75 -0.39 -4.35 -4.07
CA LEU A 75 -1.24 -5.40 -3.52
C LEU A 75 -1.76 -6.36 -4.58
N LYS A 76 -2.26 -5.83 -5.71
CA LYS A 76 -2.70 -6.67 -6.84
C LYS A 76 -1.60 -7.57 -7.39
N GLN A 77 -0.36 -7.09 -7.42
CA GLN A 77 0.78 -7.91 -7.87
C GLN A 77 1.15 -8.97 -6.84
N VAL A 78 1.13 -8.63 -5.55
CA VAL A 78 1.37 -9.58 -4.47
C VAL A 78 0.34 -10.70 -4.47
N ASP A 79 -0.95 -10.36 -4.60
CA ASP A 79 -2.03 -11.35 -4.64
C ASP A 79 -1.89 -12.26 -5.87
N LEU A 80 -1.57 -11.70 -7.05
CA LEU A 80 -1.27 -12.50 -8.26
C LEU A 80 -0.11 -13.47 -8.05
N HIS A 81 0.98 -13.04 -7.41
CA HIS A 81 2.12 -13.92 -7.15
C HIS A 81 1.79 -15.00 -6.11
N LYS A 82 0.96 -14.69 -5.10
CA LYS A 82 0.47 -15.68 -4.14
C LYS A 82 -0.37 -16.75 -4.84
N ASP A 83 -1.26 -16.36 -5.75
CA ASP A 83 -2.08 -17.30 -6.52
C ASP A 83 -1.21 -18.22 -7.40
N GLN A 84 -0.20 -17.66 -8.06
CA GLN A 84 0.75 -18.42 -8.88
C GLN A 84 1.57 -19.42 -8.06
N ILE A 85 2.00 -19.04 -6.85
CA ILE A 85 2.70 -19.92 -5.92
C ILE A 85 1.76 -21.05 -5.47
N ALA A 86 0.53 -20.73 -5.06
CA ALA A 86 -0.44 -21.73 -4.64
C ALA A 86 -0.78 -22.73 -5.76
N GLU A 87 -0.88 -22.27 -7.02
CA GLU A 87 -1.06 -23.15 -8.18
C GLU A 87 0.17 -24.05 -8.42
N ALA A 88 1.39 -23.53 -8.25
CA ALA A 88 2.61 -24.33 -8.35
C ALA A 88 2.71 -25.37 -7.24
N GLU A 89 2.38 -24.99 -6.00
CA GLU A 89 2.36 -25.87 -4.83
C GLU A 89 1.34 -27.00 -5.03
N SER A 90 0.10 -26.69 -5.42
CA SER A 90 -0.94 -27.69 -5.68
C SER A 90 -0.54 -28.67 -6.80
N ARG A 91 0.10 -28.18 -7.87
CA ARG A 91 0.63 -29.04 -8.94
C ARG A 91 1.75 -29.95 -8.44
N ALA A 92 2.66 -29.44 -7.62
CA ALA A 92 3.74 -30.24 -7.03
C ALA A 92 3.19 -31.32 -6.09
N GLU A 93 2.21 -30.98 -5.25
CA GLU A 93 1.51 -31.92 -4.37
C GLU A 93 0.80 -33.02 -5.17
N ALA A 94 0.11 -32.67 -6.27
CA ALA A 94 -0.55 -33.63 -7.14
C ALA A 94 0.47 -34.59 -7.80
N LEU A 95 1.61 -34.07 -8.27
CA LEU A 95 2.67 -34.89 -8.87
C LEU A 95 3.36 -35.82 -7.85
N LEU A 96 3.51 -35.38 -6.60
CA LEU A 96 3.99 -36.20 -5.49
C LEU A 96 2.99 -37.33 -5.19
N ALA A 97 1.70 -37.02 -5.13
CA ALA A 97 0.64 -38.00 -4.91
C ALA A 97 0.53 -39.04 -6.04
N ASP A 98 0.73 -38.60 -7.29
CA ASP A 98 0.78 -39.47 -8.48
C ASP A 98 2.06 -40.34 -8.55
N GLY A 99 3.02 -40.15 -7.64
CA GLY A 99 4.33 -40.82 -7.66
C GLY A 99 5.25 -40.41 -8.81
N LYS A 100 4.91 -39.33 -9.51
CA LYS A 100 5.69 -38.77 -10.65
C LYS A 100 6.81 -37.84 -10.19
N LEU A 101 6.72 -37.33 -8.96
CA LEU A 101 7.81 -36.69 -8.23
C LEU A 101 8.17 -37.56 -7.03
N HIS A 102 9.48 -37.76 -6.80
CA HIS A 102 9.96 -38.31 -5.55
C HIS A 102 10.03 -37.18 -4.52
N GLY A 103 9.51 -37.41 -3.31
CA GLY A 103 9.66 -36.46 -2.21
C GLY A 103 11.14 -36.20 -1.93
N PHE A 104 11.54 -34.94 -1.84
CA PHE A 104 12.88 -34.58 -1.44
C PHE A 104 13.01 -34.72 0.08
N GLU A 105 13.72 -35.75 0.53
CA GLU A 105 14.10 -35.89 1.93
C GLU A 105 15.46 -35.21 2.12
N ALA A 106 15.46 -34.07 2.80
CA ALA A 106 16.68 -33.30 3.01
C ALA A 106 17.64 -34.06 3.96
N PRO A 107 18.92 -34.27 3.57
CA PRO A 107 19.90 -34.89 4.47
C PRO A 107 20.11 -34.04 5.73
N GLU A 108 20.52 -34.67 6.83
CA GLU A 108 20.82 -33.92 8.06
C GLU A 108 21.85 -32.80 7.81
N PRO A 109 21.74 -31.64 8.49
CA PRO A 109 22.67 -30.54 8.30
C PRO A 109 24.13 -30.98 8.52
N GLY A 110 24.99 -30.74 7.52
CA GLY A 110 26.42 -31.10 7.57
C GLY A 110 26.75 -32.52 7.11
N HIS A 111 25.76 -33.32 6.69
CA HIS A 111 25.98 -34.65 6.15
C HIS A 111 26.61 -34.60 4.74
N LYS A 112 27.48 -35.57 4.39
CA LYS A 112 28.17 -35.59 3.09
C LYS A 112 27.21 -35.73 1.88
N ASP A 113 26.02 -36.26 2.11
CA ASP A 113 24.99 -36.46 1.07
C ASP A 113 24.49 -35.13 0.49
N TRP A 114 24.72 -34.01 1.18
CA TRP A 114 24.51 -32.67 0.61
C TRP A 114 25.35 -32.40 -0.65
N LEU A 115 26.48 -33.09 -0.81
CA LEU A 115 27.33 -32.99 -2.01
C LEU A 115 26.76 -33.75 -3.21
N GLU A 116 25.83 -34.68 -2.98
CA GLU A 116 25.19 -35.47 -4.03
C GLU A 116 23.86 -34.87 -4.52
N VAL A 117 23.31 -33.90 -3.78
CA VAL A 117 22.11 -33.16 -4.18
C VAL A 117 22.42 -32.28 -5.38
N THR A 118 21.83 -32.59 -6.53
CA THR A 118 21.93 -31.79 -7.75
C THR A 118 20.60 -31.09 -8.03
N PHE A 119 20.60 -29.76 -7.96
CA PHE A 119 19.47 -28.96 -8.43
C PHE A 119 19.58 -28.83 -9.95
N ARG A 120 18.56 -29.29 -10.67
CA ARG A 120 18.47 -29.18 -12.13
C ARG A 120 17.49 -28.10 -12.54
#